data_AF-L8TR26-F1
#
_entry.id   AF-L8TR26-F1
#
_cell.length_a   1.000
_cell.length_b   1.000
_cell.length_c   1.000
_cell.angle_alpha   90.00
_cell.angle_beta   90.00
_cell.angle_gamma   90.00
#
_symmetry.space_group_name_H-M   'P 1'
#
loop_
_entity.id
_entity.type
_entity.pdbx_description
1 polymer ?
#
loop_
_entity_poly.entity_id
_entity_poly.type
_entity_poly.pdbx_seq_one_letter_code
_entity_poly.pdbx_strand_id
1 'polypeptide(L)'
;MGAPGLGRGLLGRLWDELVKRAAILYRGVDLGIVLVRPSGPRHVAKRAPVSVAIVGEPGELLMHAHGRTRHALVTFEGQPDAVALLQSAEVGL
;
A
#
# COMPACT_ATOMS: atom_id res chain seq x y z
N MET A 1 17.53 -26.48 4.12
CA MET A 1 16.82 -26.23 5.39
C MET A 1 16.87 -24.72 5.66
N GLY A 2 15.92 -23.95 5.13
CA GLY A 2 15.91 -22.47 5.22
C GLY A 2 15.17 -22.00 6.47
N ALA A 3 15.73 -21.03 7.19
CA ALA A 3 15.25 -20.57 8.50
C ALA A 3 13.74 -20.18 8.51
N PRO A 4 12.85 -20.95 9.19
CA PRO A 4 11.40 -20.81 9.05
C PRO A 4 10.74 -19.69 9.89
N GLY A 5 11.52 -18.75 10.45
CA GLY A 5 11.02 -17.77 11.44
C GLY A 5 11.18 -16.29 11.08
N LEU A 6 12.23 -15.91 10.37
CA LEU A 6 12.62 -14.49 10.24
C LEU A 6 11.75 -13.71 9.23
N GLY A 7 11.33 -14.35 8.13
CA GLY A 7 10.54 -13.71 7.09
C GLY A 7 9.14 -13.31 7.55
N ARG A 8 8.46 -14.14 8.35
CA ARG A 8 7.11 -13.82 8.86
C ARG A 8 7.13 -12.67 9.88
N GLY A 9 8.13 -12.63 10.76
CA GLY A 9 8.28 -11.55 11.73
C GLY A 9 8.65 -10.22 11.08
N LEU A 10 9.54 -10.24 10.07
CA LEU A 10 9.94 -9.02 9.35
C LEU A 10 8.79 -8.41 8.55
N LEU A 11 8.06 -9.23 7.77
CA LEU A 11 6.93 -8.75 6.98
C LEU A 11 5.82 -8.18 7.87
N GLY A 12 5.58 -8.76 9.04
CA GLY A 12 4.66 -8.21 10.05
C GLY A 12 5.09 -6.83 10.54
N ARG A 13 6.38 -6.64 10.87
CA ARG A 13 6.90 -5.33 11.30
C ARG A 13 6.81 -4.26 10.20
N LEU A 14 7.08 -4.63 8.95
CA LEU A 14 6.93 -3.70 7.81
C LEU A 14 5.47 -3.28 7.64
N TRP A 15 4.54 -4.23 7.80
CA TRP A 15 3.11 -3.93 7.77
C TRP A 15 2.70 -2.98 8.89
N ASP A 16 3.14 -3.25 10.12
CA ASP A 16 2.80 -2.41 11.28
C ASP A 16 3.32 -0.98 11.11
N GLU A 17 4.55 -0.80 10.62
CA GLU A 17 5.12 0.53 10.34
C GLU A 17 4.39 1.25 9.20
N LEU A 18 4.03 0.52 8.14
CA LEU A 18 3.24 1.05 7.04
C LEU A 18 1.89 1.57 7.54
N VAL A 19 1.15 0.75 8.29
CA VAL A 19 -0.18 1.09 8.83
C VAL A 19 -0.13 2.34 9.70
N LYS A 20 0.87 2.48 10.57
CA LYS A 20 1.04 3.66 11.43
C LYS A 20 1.18 4.98 10.66
N ARG A 21 1.75 4.93 9.45
CA ARG A 21 2.11 6.13 8.66
C ARG A 21 1.21 6.35 7.44
N ALA A 22 0.41 5.35 7.07
CA ALA A 22 -0.33 5.32 5.81
C ALA A 22 -1.21 6.55 5.59
N ALA A 23 -1.92 7.04 6.62
CA ALA A 23 -2.77 8.22 6.50
C ALA A 23 -2.01 9.49 6.07
N ILE A 24 -0.77 9.67 6.56
CA ILE A 24 0.08 10.81 6.20
C ILE A 24 0.66 10.62 4.80
N LEU A 25 1.13 9.41 4.49
CA LEU A 25 1.78 9.09 3.20
C LEU A 25 0.83 9.19 2.00
N TYR A 26 -0.47 8.98 2.22
CA TYR A 26 -1.50 9.10 1.17
C TYR A 26 -2.35 10.37 1.29
N ARG A 27 -1.97 11.33 2.15
CA ARG A 27 -2.80 12.52 2.42
C ARG A 27 -3.08 13.36 1.17
N GLY A 28 -2.09 13.48 0.27
CA GLY A 28 -2.15 14.27 -0.96
C GLY A 28 -2.91 13.61 -2.11
N VAL A 29 -3.31 12.34 -1.99
CA VAL A 29 -4.03 11.63 -3.05
C VAL A 29 -5.53 11.87 -2.93
N ASP A 30 -6.21 12.36 -3.97
CA ASP A 30 -7.66 12.68 -3.95
C ASP A 30 -8.61 11.46 -4.01
N LEU A 31 -8.18 10.31 -3.49
CA LEU A 31 -8.91 9.05 -3.50
C LEU A 31 -8.90 8.40 -2.11
N GLY A 32 -9.83 7.47 -1.90
CA GLY A 32 -9.75 6.51 -0.81
C GLY A 32 -8.67 5.47 -1.13
N ILE A 33 -7.87 5.10 -0.14
CA ILE A 33 -6.76 4.16 -0.31
C ILE A 33 -6.91 3.00 0.66
N VAL A 34 -6.90 1.79 0.12
CA VAL A 34 -6.89 0.54 0.87
C VAL A 34 -5.61 -0.23 0.57
N LEU A 35 -4.81 -0.51 1.58
CA LEU A 35 -3.61 -1.33 1.48
C LEU A 35 -4.00 -2.78 1.74
N VAL A 36 -3.56 -3.71 0.89
CA VAL A 36 -4.00 -5.09 0.90
C VAL A 36 -2.79 -6.01 0.83
N ARG A 37 -2.61 -6.83 1.86
CA ARG A 37 -1.67 -7.95 1.79
C ARG A 37 -2.37 -9.17 1.17
N PRO A 38 -1.82 -9.80 0.10
CA PRO A 38 -2.46 -10.93 -0.57
C PRO A 38 -2.86 -12.08 0.36
N SER A 39 -1.99 -12.43 1.31
CA SER A 39 -2.22 -13.52 2.27
C SER A 39 -2.46 -13.01 3.69
N GLY A 40 -2.95 -11.78 3.84
CA GLY A 40 -3.00 -11.14 5.15
C GLY A 40 -4.04 -10.02 5.28
N PRO A 41 -3.82 -9.09 6.23
CA PRO A 41 -4.80 -8.07 6.55
C PRO A 41 -4.92 -7.01 5.44
N ARG A 42 -6.06 -6.32 5.46
CA ARG A 42 -6.31 -5.08 4.72
C ARG A 42 -6.30 -3.91 5.69
N HIS A 43 -5.88 -2.73 5.25
CA HIS A 43 -5.90 -1.50 6.04
C HIS A 43 -6.41 -0.33 5.19
N VAL A 44 -7.39 0.42 5.71
CA VAL A 44 -7.88 1.64 5.07
C VAL A 44 -7.00 2.81 5.48
N ALA A 45 -6.11 3.24 4.58
CA ALA A 45 -5.18 4.34 4.80
C ALA A 45 -5.87 5.71 4.71
N LYS A 46 -6.80 5.86 3.76
CA LYS A 46 -7.59 7.07 3.54
C LYS A 46 -9.00 6.68 3.12
N ARG A 47 -10.03 7.34 3.67
CA ARG A 47 -11.44 7.14 3.29
C ARG A 47 -11.86 8.23 2.31
N ALA A 48 -12.57 7.82 1.26
CA ALA A 48 -13.27 8.71 0.33
C ALA A 48 -14.41 7.92 -0.36
N PRO A 49 -15.35 8.59 -1.05
CA PRO A 49 -16.43 7.91 -1.77
C PRO A 49 -15.96 6.96 -2.87
N VAL A 50 -14.84 7.30 -3.54
CA VAL A 50 -14.19 6.45 -4.56
C VAL A 50 -12.84 6.01 -4.02
N SER A 51 -12.52 4.72 -4.12
CA SER A 51 -11.29 4.16 -3.56
C SER A 51 -10.58 3.19 -4.49
N VAL A 52 -9.26 3.11 -4.34
CA VAL A 52 -8.41 2.10 -4.97
C VAL A 52 -7.76 1.26 -3.89
N ALA A 53 -7.78 -0.06 -4.09
CA ALA A 53 -6.97 -1.00 -3.32
C ALA A 53 -5.62 -1.21 -3.99
N ILE A 54 -4.55 -1.11 -3.20
CA ILE A 54 -3.17 -1.37 -3.60
C ILE A 54 -2.77 -2.69 -2.97
N VAL A 55 -2.49 -3.69 -3.80
CA VAL A 55 -2.26 -5.08 -3.39
C VAL A 55 -0.79 -5.43 -3.58
N GLY A 56 -0.14 -5.95 -2.54
CA GLY A 56 1.26 -6.37 -2.61
C GLY A 56 1.83 -6.87 -1.27
N GLU A 57 3.05 -7.40 -1.29
CA GLU A 57 3.74 -7.74 -0.05
C GLU A 57 4.10 -6.48 0.76
N PRO A 58 4.21 -6.55 2.09
CA PRO A 58 4.45 -5.38 2.94
C PRO A 58 5.64 -4.50 2.51
N GLY A 59 6.73 -5.10 2.01
CA GLY A 59 7.87 -4.35 1.47
C GLY A 59 7.51 -3.53 0.22
N GLU A 60 6.75 -4.11 -0.70
CA GLU A 60 6.30 -3.45 -1.94
C GLU A 60 5.30 -2.33 -1.64
N LEU A 61 4.35 -2.59 -0.74
CA LEU A 61 3.39 -1.58 -0.30
C LEU A 61 4.09 -0.40 0.40
N LEU A 62 5.14 -0.67 1.17
CA LEU A 62 5.95 0.36 1.82
C LEU A 62 6.76 1.17 0.79
N MET A 63 7.34 0.52 -0.22
CA MET A 63 7.99 1.23 -1.33
C MET A 63 7.01 2.15 -2.06
N HIS A 64 5.82 1.65 -2.38
CA HIS A 64 4.76 2.44 -3.01
C HIS A 64 4.35 3.64 -2.14
N ALA A 65 4.07 3.41 -0.86
CA ALA A 65 3.64 4.46 0.08
C ALA A 65 4.70 5.55 0.29
N HIS A 66 5.98 5.24 0.08
CA HIS A 66 7.09 6.20 0.12
C HIS A 66 7.41 6.85 -1.23
N GLY A 67 6.51 6.76 -2.21
CA GLY A 67 6.64 7.44 -3.51
C GLY A 67 7.51 6.71 -4.54
N ARG A 68 8.04 5.53 -4.22
CA ARG A 68 8.78 4.68 -5.18
C ARG A 68 7.81 3.85 -6.04
N THR A 69 6.73 4.47 -6.49
CA THR A 69 5.56 3.81 -7.10
C THR A 69 5.93 2.96 -8.32
N ARG A 70 6.82 3.46 -9.19
CA ARG A 70 7.26 2.74 -10.40
C ARG A 70 8.09 1.48 -10.15
N HIS A 71 8.66 1.33 -8.96
CA HIS A 71 9.52 0.20 -8.59
C HIS A 71 8.81 -0.79 -7.67
N ALA A 72 7.63 -0.44 -7.16
CA ALA A 72 6.86 -1.29 -6.28
C ALA A 72 6.09 -2.33 -7.11
N LEU A 73 6.26 -3.61 -6.77
CA LEU A 73 5.54 -4.73 -7.36
C LEU A 73 4.15 -4.85 -6.72
N VAL A 74 3.28 -3.90 -7.06
CA VAL A 74 1.90 -3.84 -6.59
C VAL A 74 0.92 -3.93 -7.75
N THR A 75 -0.28 -4.41 -7.47
CA THR A 75 -1.43 -4.32 -8.38
C THR A 75 -2.49 -3.40 -7.80
N PHE A 76 -3.35 -2.89 -8.67
CA PHE A 76 -4.41 -1.94 -8.32
C PHE A 76 -5.77 -2.55 -8.62
N GLU A 77 -6.68 -2.48 -7.66
CA GLU A 77 -8.08 -2.88 -7.80
C GLU A 77 -8.97 -1.66 -7.54
N GLY A 78 -9.83 -1.32 -8.49
CA GLY A 78 -10.72 -0.17 -8.40
C GLY A 78 -11.36 0.17 -9.74
N GLN A 79 -12.13 1.24 -9.78
CA GLN A 79 -12.63 1.79 -11.05
C GLN A 79 -11.44 2.22 -11.92
N PRO A 80 -11.45 1.95 -13.25
CA PRO A 80 -10.32 2.27 -14.13
C PRO A 80 -9.83 3.72 -14.04
N ASP A 81 -10.76 4.67 -14.02
CA ASP A 81 -10.42 6.10 -13.90
C ASP A 81 -9.78 6.44 -12.55
N ALA A 82 -10.24 5.81 -11.46
CA ALA A 82 -9.64 5.99 -10.13
C ALA A 82 -8.23 5.38 -10.07
N VAL A 83 -8.02 4.23 -10.70
CA VAL A 83 -6.68 3.62 -10.81
C VAL A 83 -5.75 4.53 -11.60
N ALA A 84 -6.20 5.07 -12.74
CA ALA A 84 -5.42 6.00 -13.55
C ALA A 84 -5.05 7.27 -12.77
N LEU A 85 -5.98 7.83 -12.00
CA LEU A 85 -5.74 8.98 -11.11
C LEU A 85 -4.72 8.66 -10.01
N LEU A 86 -4.78 7.48 -9.38
CA LEU A 86 -3.78 7.08 -8.39
C LEU A 86 -2.39 6.93 -9.03
N GLN A 87 -2.32 6.36 -10.24
CA GLN A 87 -1.05 6.13 -10.95
C GLN A 87 -0.36 7.42 -11.39
N SER A 88 -1.09 8.53 -11.52
CA SER A 88 -0.53 9.85 -11.83
C SER A 88 -0.32 10.73 -10.58
N ALA A 89 -0.80 10.32 -9.42
CA ALA A 89 -0.70 11.10 -8.19
C ALA A 89 0.72 11.06 -7.59
N GLU A 90 1.09 12.14 -6.90
CA GLU A 90 2.25 12.14 -6.01
C GLU A 90 1.89 11.44 -4.69
N VAL A 91 2.56 10.32 -4.43
CA VAL A 91 2.41 9.51 -3.21
C VAL A 91 3.66 9.70 -2.35
N GLY A 92 3.49 9.83 -1.03
CA GLY A 92 4.58 9.96 -0.08
C GLY A 92 4.58 11.29 0.68
N LEU A 93 5.76 11.65 1.18
CA LEU A 93 6.02 12.92 1.88
C LEU A 93 6.42 14.02 0.90
#